data_AF-A0A653EPV4-F1
#
_entry.id   AF-A0A653EPV4-F1
#
_cell.length_a   1.000
_cell.length_b   1.000
_cell.length_c   1.000
_cell.angle_alpha   90.00
_cell.angle_beta   90.00
_cell.angle_gamma   90.00
#
_symmetry.space_group_name_H-M   'P 1'
#
loop_
_entity.id
_entity.type
_entity.pdbx_description
1 polymer ?
#
loop_
_entity_poly.entity_id
_entity_poly.type
_entity_poly.pdbx_seq_one_letter_code
_entity_poly.pdbx_strand_id
1 'polypeptide(L)'
;MSFVTIMPQALENAATNLAGIGSVFSEATAAAAIPTTGPLPAGADAISADIAALLTSHGQTWQAFSRDYEWLHQRFVDLLNGSAGKYWATEIENAAQNALKTANTDSEWLVGRRMIGNGANGAAGTGQNGGAGGWLIGNGGSGAAGQNGENGGAAGFFGHGGNGGAGGLFGDGGNGEAGGSGSPGEGNSVGRSGGTGGTGGAGGAARWFGDGGTGGTGSQAGTQGVVWLAGMEATAEPEATTAMPE
;
A
#
# COMPACT_ATOMS: atom_id res chain seq x y z
N MET A 1 -6.57 11.60 21.22
CA MET A 1 -7.38 11.09 20.09
C MET A 1 -8.04 9.80 20.55
N SER A 2 -9.32 9.60 20.26
CA SER A 2 -10.03 8.36 20.59
C SER A 2 -9.59 7.26 19.62
N PHE A 3 -9.13 6.12 20.14
CA PHE A 3 -8.89 4.93 19.33
C PHE A 3 -10.17 4.09 19.35
N VAL A 4 -10.69 3.76 18.17
CA VAL A 4 -11.77 2.78 18.03
C VAL A 4 -11.12 1.41 17.99
N THR A 5 -11.23 0.66 19.08
CA THR A 5 -10.79 -0.73 19.12
C THR A 5 -11.90 -1.63 18.59
N ILE A 6 -11.63 -2.36 17.51
CA ILE A 6 -12.54 -3.38 16.97
C ILE A 6 -12.01 -4.75 17.38
N MET A 7 -12.90 -5.69 17.65
CA MET A 7 -12.54 -7.11 17.82
C MET A 7 -12.93 -7.85 16.54
N PRO A 8 -12.00 -8.14 15.61
CA PRO A 8 -12.32 -8.76 14.32
C PRO A 8 -13.11 -10.06 14.48
N GLN A 9 -12.72 -10.89 15.44
CA GLN A 9 -13.42 -12.14 15.77
C GLN A 9 -14.89 -11.94 16.16
N ALA A 10 -15.21 -10.85 16.87
CA ALA A 10 -16.58 -10.55 17.27
C ALA A 10 -17.43 -10.14 16.06
N LEU A 11 -16.82 -9.46 15.08
CA LEU A 11 -17.47 -9.03 13.85
C LEU A 11 -17.76 -10.20 12.90
N GLU A 12 -16.81 -11.13 12.77
CA GLU A 12 -16.99 -12.38 12.01
C GLU A 12 -18.08 -13.27 12.62
N ASN A 13 -18.09 -13.41 13.95
CA ASN A 13 -19.14 -14.14 14.66
C ASN A 13 -20.51 -13.48 14.46
N ALA A 14 -20.59 -12.14 14.50
CA ALA A 14 -21.82 -11.42 14.24
C ALA A 14 -22.32 -11.63 12.80
N ALA A 15 -21.44 -11.56 11.81
CA ALA A 15 -21.78 -11.83 10.40
C ALA A 15 -22.29 -13.26 10.19
N THR A 16 -21.64 -14.24 10.83
CA THR A 16 -22.05 -15.65 10.80
C THR A 16 -23.43 -15.85 11.40
N ASN A 17 -23.69 -15.25 12.58
CA ASN A 17 -25.00 -15.33 13.23
C ASN A 17 -26.10 -14.67 12.38
N LEU A 18 -25.81 -13.50 11.77
CA LEU A 18 -26.74 -12.82 10.88
C LEU A 18 -27.04 -13.64 9.62
N ALA A 19 -26.04 -14.29 9.03
CA ALA A 19 -26.27 -15.22 7.92
C ALA A 19 -27.20 -16.38 8.34
N GLY A 20 -27.01 -16.92 9.54
CA GLY A 20 -27.91 -17.93 10.13
C GLY A 20 -29.35 -17.44 10.28
N ILE A 21 -29.56 -16.21 10.78
CA ILE A 21 -30.89 -15.59 10.87
C ILE A 21 -31.54 -15.46 9.49
N GLY A 22 -30.76 -15.04 8.48
CA GLY A 22 -31.26 -14.94 7.11
C GLY A 22 -31.72 -16.28 6.54
N SER A 23 -30.98 -17.37 6.82
CA SER A 23 -31.37 -18.73 6.42
C SER A 23 -32.69 -19.16 7.06
N VAL A 24 -32.84 -18.97 8.37
CA VAL A 24 -34.07 -19.31 9.10
C VAL A 24 -35.25 -18.49 8.60
N PHE A 25 -35.06 -17.20 8.32
CA PHE A 25 -36.10 -16.35 7.74
C PHE A 25 -36.55 -16.82 6.36
N SER A 26 -35.62 -17.24 5.51
CA SER A 26 -35.92 -17.74 4.17
C SER A 26 -36.68 -19.06 4.23
N GLU A 27 -36.26 -19.99 5.08
CA GLU A 27 -36.97 -21.24 5.33
C GLU A 27 -38.39 -21.01 5.84
N ALA A 28 -38.57 -20.09 6.81
CA ALA A 28 -39.88 -19.75 7.35
C ALA A 28 -40.78 -19.10 6.29
N THR A 29 -40.22 -18.20 5.47
CA THR A 29 -40.95 -17.54 4.36
C THR A 29 -41.40 -18.56 3.31
N ALA A 30 -40.53 -19.51 2.95
CA ALA A 30 -40.84 -20.58 2.02
C ALA A 30 -41.92 -21.53 2.58
N ALA A 31 -41.81 -21.91 3.85
CA ALA A 31 -42.81 -22.76 4.52
C ALA A 31 -44.19 -22.08 4.59
N ALA A 32 -44.23 -20.76 4.75
CA ALA A 32 -45.46 -19.98 4.81
C ALA A 32 -46.10 -19.70 3.43
N ALA A 33 -45.39 -19.93 2.32
CA ALA A 33 -45.87 -19.55 0.98
C ALA A 33 -47.21 -20.21 0.63
N ILE A 34 -47.25 -21.55 0.58
CA ILE A 34 -48.46 -22.30 0.23
C ILE A 34 -49.65 -22.01 1.16
N PRO A 35 -49.52 -22.08 2.50
CA PRO A 35 -50.66 -21.86 3.39
C PRO A 35 -51.21 -20.43 3.36
N THR A 36 -50.42 -19.43 2.92
CA THR A 36 -50.87 -18.03 2.87
C THR A 36 -51.35 -17.58 1.49
N THR A 37 -50.95 -18.26 0.41
CA THR A 37 -51.39 -17.93 -0.96
C THR A 37 -52.42 -18.90 -1.54
N GLY A 38 -52.73 -19.99 -0.84
CA GLY A 38 -53.75 -20.97 -1.25
C GLY A 38 -54.89 -21.22 -0.25
N PRO A 39 -55.35 -20.27 0.59
CA PRO A 39 -56.48 -20.52 1.47
C PRO A 39 -57.75 -20.77 0.65
N LEU A 40 -58.50 -21.81 1.01
CA LEU A 40 -59.81 -22.09 0.42
C LEU A 40 -60.90 -21.26 1.11
N PRO A 41 -61.97 -20.85 0.39
CA PRO A 41 -63.14 -20.25 1.01
C PRO A 41 -63.74 -21.15 2.10
N ALA A 42 -64.11 -20.57 3.24
CA ALA A 42 -64.72 -21.31 4.35
C ALA A 42 -66.14 -21.82 4.03
N GLY A 43 -66.82 -21.18 3.07
CA GLY A 43 -68.16 -21.52 2.59
C GLY A 43 -68.33 -21.17 1.10
N ALA A 44 -69.47 -21.57 0.53
CA ALA A 44 -69.80 -21.35 -0.89
C ALA A 44 -70.35 -19.93 -1.18
N ASP A 45 -70.42 -19.06 -0.17
CA ASP A 45 -70.93 -17.71 -0.30
C ASP A 45 -69.85 -16.73 -0.84
N ALA A 46 -70.33 -15.60 -1.39
CA ALA A 46 -69.45 -14.59 -1.96
C ALA A 46 -68.51 -13.94 -0.93
N ILE A 47 -68.92 -13.81 0.34
CA ILE A 47 -68.08 -13.20 1.38
C ILE A 47 -66.90 -14.10 1.72
N SER A 48 -67.13 -15.41 1.85
CA SER A 48 -66.07 -16.40 2.04
C SER A 48 -65.06 -16.41 0.88
N ALA A 49 -65.54 -16.27 -0.36
CA ALA A 49 -64.68 -16.17 -1.54
C ALA A 49 -63.83 -14.89 -1.54
N ASP A 50 -64.44 -13.75 -1.21
CA ASP A 50 -63.75 -12.45 -1.15
C ASP A 50 -62.68 -12.42 -0.04
N ILE A 51 -62.95 -13.01 1.12
CA ILE A 51 -61.98 -13.11 2.23
C ILE A 51 -60.78 -13.99 1.82
N ALA A 52 -61.02 -15.14 1.18
CA ALA A 52 -59.94 -16.00 0.68
C ALA A 52 -59.07 -15.27 -0.38
N ALA A 53 -59.69 -14.50 -1.27
CA ALA A 53 -59.00 -13.68 -2.26
C ALA A 53 -58.15 -12.56 -1.60
N LEU A 54 -58.69 -11.88 -0.59
CA LEU A 54 -57.96 -10.86 0.18
C LEU A 54 -56.73 -11.44 0.88
N LEU A 55 -56.89 -12.58 1.57
CA LEU A 55 -55.80 -13.27 2.25
C LEU A 55 -54.72 -13.72 1.26
N THR A 56 -55.13 -14.25 0.11
CA THR A 56 -54.20 -14.65 -0.97
C THR A 56 -53.38 -13.46 -1.48
N SER A 57 -54.04 -12.31 -1.73
CA SER A 57 -53.37 -11.07 -2.17
C SER A 57 -52.38 -10.56 -1.11
N HIS A 58 -52.75 -10.64 0.17
CA HIS A 58 -51.85 -10.28 1.27
C HIS A 58 -50.65 -11.22 1.35
N GLY A 59 -50.87 -12.54 1.25
CA GLY A 59 -49.80 -13.55 1.21
C GLY A 59 -48.82 -13.31 0.05
N GLN A 60 -49.32 -12.99 -1.14
CA GLN A 60 -48.48 -12.64 -2.30
C GLN A 60 -47.66 -11.37 -2.07
N THR A 61 -48.26 -10.35 -1.44
CA THR A 61 -47.57 -9.11 -1.08
C THR A 61 -46.46 -9.37 -0.05
N TRP A 62 -46.74 -10.20 0.96
CA TRP A 62 -45.76 -10.63 1.95
C TRP A 62 -44.57 -11.36 1.31
N GLN A 63 -44.83 -12.29 0.38
CA GLN A 63 -43.77 -13.02 -0.33
C GLN A 63 -42.87 -12.09 -1.14
N ALA A 64 -43.44 -11.07 -1.81
CA ALA A 64 -42.67 -10.06 -2.52
C ALA A 64 -41.79 -9.24 -1.57
N PHE A 65 -42.35 -8.80 -0.44
CA PHE A 65 -41.61 -8.07 0.59
C PHE A 65 -40.47 -8.89 1.21
N SER A 66 -40.71 -10.16 1.53
CA SER A 66 -39.69 -11.04 2.11
C SER A 66 -38.48 -11.21 1.19
N ARG A 67 -38.69 -11.29 -0.14
CA ARG A 67 -37.59 -11.34 -1.11
C ARG A 67 -36.75 -10.06 -1.11
N ASP A 68 -37.40 -8.90 -1.03
CA ASP A 68 -36.70 -7.62 -0.97
C ASP A 68 -35.90 -7.48 0.34
N TYR A 69 -36.46 -7.98 1.45
CA TYR A 69 -35.77 -8.06 2.73
C TYR A 69 -34.55 -8.99 2.68
N GLU A 70 -34.68 -10.19 2.11
CA GLU A 70 -33.58 -11.15 1.98
C GLU A 70 -32.40 -10.55 1.21
N TRP A 71 -32.68 -9.84 0.11
CA TRP A 71 -31.64 -9.13 -0.65
C TRP A 71 -30.94 -8.05 0.18
N LEU A 72 -31.71 -7.24 0.91
CA LEU A 72 -31.16 -6.19 1.78
C LEU A 72 -30.30 -6.80 2.90
N HIS A 73 -30.78 -7.88 3.52
CA HIS A 73 -30.10 -8.60 4.58
C HIS A 73 -28.77 -9.19 4.11
N GLN A 74 -28.75 -9.83 2.94
CA GLN A 74 -27.52 -10.32 2.33
C GLN A 74 -26.53 -9.18 2.08
N ARG A 75 -27.00 -8.04 1.54
CA ARG A 75 -26.14 -6.88 1.31
C ARG A 75 -25.54 -6.32 2.61
N PHE A 76 -26.29 -6.36 3.71
CA PHE A 76 -25.80 -5.95 5.02
C PHE A 76 -24.70 -6.89 5.55
N VAL A 77 -24.90 -8.21 5.44
CA VAL A 77 -23.89 -9.21 5.83
C VAL A 77 -22.61 -9.06 5.00
N ASP A 78 -22.71 -8.85 3.69
CA ASP A 78 -21.57 -8.63 2.80
C ASP A 78 -20.79 -7.37 3.18
N LEU A 79 -21.50 -6.28 3.49
CA LEU A 79 -20.88 -5.03 3.92
C LEU A 79 -20.13 -5.20 5.24
N LEU A 80 -20.71 -5.96 6.18
CA LEU A 80 -20.10 -6.25 7.47
C LEU A 80 -18.77 -7.00 7.29
N ASN A 81 -18.78 -8.07 6.48
CA ASN A 81 -17.59 -8.85 6.13
C ASN A 81 -16.53 -8.00 5.41
N GLY A 82 -16.94 -7.17 4.46
CA GLY A 82 -16.02 -6.28 3.73
C GLY A 82 -15.42 -5.16 4.60
N SER A 83 -16.15 -4.69 5.62
CA SER A 83 -15.65 -3.65 6.52
C SER A 83 -14.53 -4.16 7.43
N ALA A 84 -14.62 -5.40 7.91
CA ALA A 84 -13.61 -6.03 8.77
C ALA A 84 -12.21 -6.02 8.13
N GLY A 85 -12.12 -6.36 6.84
CA GLY A 85 -10.86 -6.36 6.09
C GLY A 85 -10.25 -4.97 5.91
N LYS A 86 -11.07 -3.91 5.77
CA LYS A 86 -10.57 -2.54 5.64
C LYS A 86 -9.99 -2.01 6.95
N TYR A 87 -10.62 -2.34 8.08
CA TYR A 87 -10.10 -1.96 9.40
C TYR A 87 -8.76 -2.65 9.68
N TRP A 88 -8.65 -3.95 9.40
CA TRP A 88 -7.40 -4.71 9.55
C TRP A 88 -6.23 -4.14 8.72
N ALA A 89 -6.46 -3.85 7.43
CA ALA A 89 -5.42 -3.28 6.57
C ALA A 89 -4.93 -1.92 7.08
N THR A 90 -5.86 -1.10 7.60
CA THR A 90 -5.55 0.21 8.17
C THR A 90 -4.76 0.08 9.48
N GLU A 91 -5.07 -0.90 10.33
CA GLU A 91 -4.31 -1.16 11.56
C GLU A 91 -2.87 -1.61 11.26
N ILE A 92 -2.68 -2.51 10.29
CA ILE A 92 -1.35 -2.94 9.86
C ILE A 92 -0.55 -1.76 9.31
N GLU A 93 -1.14 -0.95 8.43
CA GLU A 93 -0.46 0.20 7.84
C GLU A 93 -0.06 1.21 8.92
N ASN A 94 -0.97 1.53 9.84
CA ASN A 94 -0.66 2.42 10.97
C ASN A 94 0.42 1.84 11.89
N ALA A 95 0.40 0.53 12.17
CA ALA A 95 1.43 -0.12 12.98
C ALA A 95 2.80 -0.08 12.28
N ALA A 96 2.85 -0.35 10.97
CA ALA A 96 4.07 -0.26 10.18
C ALA A 96 4.63 1.17 10.12
N GLN A 97 3.77 2.17 9.90
CA GLN A 97 4.18 3.58 9.92
C GLN A 97 4.70 4.01 11.30
N ASN A 98 4.06 3.56 12.38
CA ASN A 98 4.51 3.87 13.74
C ASN A 98 5.87 3.23 14.04
N ALA A 99 6.07 1.96 13.67
CA ALA A 99 7.35 1.28 13.81
C ALA A 99 8.47 1.99 13.03
N LEU A 100 8.22 2.40 11.78
CA LEU A 100 9.18 3.18 10.99
C LEU A 100 9.47 4.54 11.61
N LYS A 101 8.44 5.22 12.15
CA LYS A 101 8.60 6.50 12.83
C LYS A 101 9.48 6.35 14.08
N THR A 102 9.21 5.36 14.93
CA THR A 102 10.02 5.05 16.11
C THR A 102 11.46 4.75 15.72
N ALA A 103 11.69 3.85 14.76
CA ALA A 103 13.04 3.51 14.30
C ALA A 103 13.80 4.74 13.77
N ASN A 104 13.13 5.64 13.05
CA ASN A 104 13.73 6.88 12.59
C ASN A 104 14.03 7.87 13.73
N THR A 105 13.14 7.98 14.72
CA THR A 105 13.37 8.81 15.92
C THR A 105 14.55 8.29 16.73
N ASP A 106 14.63 6.97 16.92
CA ASP A 106 15.76 6.34 17.61
C ASP A 106 17.07 6.58 16.85
N SER A 107 17.03 6.52 15.52
CA SER A 107 18.19 6.81 14.68
C SER A 107 18.59 8.28 14.71
N GLU A 108 17.64 9.21 14.70
CA GLU A 108 17.93 10.64 14.90
C GLU A 108 18.60 10.88 16.26
N TRP A 109 18.17 10.18 17.30
CA TRP A 109 18.78 10.28 18.63
C TRP A 109 20.18 9.67 18.69
N LEU A 110 20.37 8.49 18.09
CA LEU A 110 21.64 7.74 18.16
C LEU A 110 22.71 8.26 17.20
N VAL A 111 22.32 8.59 15.97
CA VAL A 111 23.24 8.89 14.85
C VAL A 111 22.94 10.24 14.18
N GLY A 112 22.08 11.07 14.79
CA GLY A 112 21.84 12.46 14.39
C GLY A 112 21.03 12.64 13.11
N ARG A 113 20.55 11.55 12.49
CA ARG A 113 19.85 11.58 11.20
C ARG A 113 19.01 10.31 11.04
N ARG A 114 17.85 10.46 10.39
CA ARG A 114 16.90 9.36 10.11
C ARG A 114 17.57 8.28 9.27
N MET A 115 17.12 7.04 9.40
CA MET A 115 17.57 5.96 8.51
C MET A 115 16.83 5.98 7.18
N ILE A 116 15.53 6.27 7.22
CA ILE A 116 14.64 6.25 6.05
C ILE A 116 13.85 7.56 5.99
N GLY A 117 13.83 8.20 4.83
CA GLY A 117 12.98 9.36 4.53
C GLY A 117 13.72 10.42 3.74
N ASN A 118 12.99 11.25 2.99
CA ASN A 118 13.62 12.34 2.25
C ASN A 118 14.01 13.48 3.18
N GLY A 119 15.01 14.25 2.75
CA GLY A 119 15.42 15.48 3.40
C GLY A 119 14.37 16.56 3.21
N ALA A 120 14.26 17.46 4.20
CA ALA A 120 13.36 18.60 4.10
C ALA A 120 13.88 19.60 3.05
N ASN A 121 13.02 20.13 2.21
CA ASN A 121 13.41 21.21 1.31
C ASN A 121 13.65 22.50 2.12
N GLY A 122 14.61 23.31 1.69
CA GLY A 122 14.79 24.66 2.21
C GLY A 122 13.53 25.49 1.99
N ALA A 123 13.08 26.19 3.03
CA ALA A 123 11.90 27.04 2.93
C ALA A 123 12.18 28.25 2.01
N ALA A 124 11.24 28.60 1.13
CA ALA A 124 11.44 29.68 0.17
C ALA A 124 11.71 31.02 0.87
N GLY A 125 12.75 31.74 0.43
CA GLY A 125 13.11 33.05 0.99
C GLY A 125 13.78 33.01 2.37
N THR A 126 14.08 31.83 2.92
CA THR A 126 14.80 31.72 4.20
C THR A 126 16.32 31.58 4.05
N GLY A 127 16.82 31.35 2.82
CA GLY A 127 18.24 31.06 2.61
C GLY A 127 18.67 29.76 3.32
N GLN A 128 17.79 28.76 3.37
CA GLN A 128 18.12 27.45 3.94
C GLN A 128 18.55 26.45 2.88
N ASN A 129 19.64 25.73 3.16
CA ASN A 129 20.01 24.53 2.41
C ASN A 129 18.92 23.45 2.51
N GLY A 130 18.90 22.55 1.53
CA GLY A 130 18.15 21.31 1.62
C GLY A 130 18.67 20.42 2.75
N GLY A 131 17.77 19.85 3.52
CA GLY A 131 18.09 18.84 4.52
C GLY A 131 18.56 17.55 3.84
N ALA A 132 19.43 16.80 4.51
CA ALA A 132 19.90 15.52 4.01
C ALA A 132 18.79 14.45 4.07
N GLY A 133 18.76 13.52 3.10
CA GLY A 133 17.88 12.33 3.12
C GLY A 133 18.17 11.39 4.29
N GLY A 134 17.50 10.25 4.42
CA GLY A 134 17.85 9.25 5.44
C GLY A 134 19.21 8.63 5.15
N TRP A 135 19.86 8.00 6.14
CA TRP A 135 21.15 7.32 5.93
C TRP A 135 21.07 6.20 4.90
N LEU A 136 20.02 5.39 4.97
CA LEU A 136 19.85 4.22 4.12
C LEU A 136 19.03 4.54 2.88
N ILE A 137 17.84 5.13 3.08
CA ILE A 137 16.93 5.46 1.99
C ILE A 137 16.48 6.91 2.14
N GLY A 138 16.62 7.69 1.09
CA GLY A 138 16.07 9.04 1.04
C GLY A 138 16.79 9.94 0.06
N ASN A 139 16.01 10.74 -0.65
CA ASN A 139 16.53 11.81 -1.47
C ASN A 139 16.92 12.99 -0.59
N GLY A 140 17.93 13.75 -1.00
CA GLY A 140 18.20 15.06 -0.44
C GLY A 140 17.06 16.04 -0.72
N GLY A 141 16.81 16.95 0.21
CA GLY A 141 15.88 18.07 -0.01
C GLY A 141 16.46 19.08 -0.99
N SER A 142 15.63 19.85 -1.68
CA SER A 142 16.11 20.96 -2.52
C SER A 142 16.52 22.15 -1.67
N GLY A 143 17.54 22.90 -2.11
CA GLY A 143 17.91 24.18 -1.51
C GLY A 143 16.84 25.25 -1.74
N ALA A 144 16.73 26.19 -0.81
CA ALA A 144 15.85 27.33 -0.96
C ALA A 144 16.32 28.25 -2.08
N ALA A 145 15.39 28.83 -2.82
CA ALA A 145 15.68 29.98 -3.66
C ALA A 145 15.89 31.22 -2.77
N GLY A 146 16.84 32.07 -3.14
CA GLY A 146 17.25 33.22 -2.35
C GLY A 146 17.97 34.30 -3.16
N GLN A 147 18.54 35.30 -2.48
CA GLN A 147 19.45 36.24 -3.17
C GLN A 147 20.61 35.49 -3.79
N ASN A 148 21.26 34.64 -3.00
CA ASN A 148 21.99 33.48 -3.51
C ASN A 148 21.09 32.26 -3.33
N GLY A 149 21.19 31.33 -4.27
CA GLY A 149 20.56 30.04 -4.17
C GLY A 149 21.31 29.17 -3.19
N GLU A 150 20.57 28.40 -2.39
CA GLU A 150 21.16 27.55 -1.37
C GLU A 150 21.42 26.15 -1.90
N ASN A 151 22.37 25.46 -1.28
CA ASN A 151 22.70 24.09 -1.66
C ASN A 151 21.52 23.17 -1.34
N GLY A 152 21.32 22.10 -2.10
CA GLY A 152 20.38 21.07 -1.69
C GLY A 152 20.95 20.18 -0.57
N GLY A 153 20.31 19.04 -0.37
CA GLY A 153 20.70 18.05 0.64
C GLY A 153 21.42 16.85 0.07
N ALA A 154 22.31 16.24 0.85
CA ALA A 154 22.90 14.96 0.49
C ALA A 154 21.84 13.84 0.46
N ALA A 155 21.97 12.92 -0.48
CA ALA A 155 21.18 11.69 -0.50
C ALA A 155 21.52 10.74 0.66
N GLY A 156 20.69 9.72 0.85
CA GLY A 156 21.04 8.49 1.54
C GLY A 156 21.86 7.54 0.68
N PHE A 157 22.18 6.35 1.22
CA PHE A 157 22.83 5.29 0.45
C PHE A 157 22.03 4.92 -0.81
N PHE A 158 20.70 4.87 -0.68
CA PHE A 158 19.77 4.81 -1.79
C PHE A 158 18.99 6.13 -1.87
N GLY A 159 19.21 6.90 -2.93
CA GLY A 159 18.47 8.14 -3.16
C GLY A 159 19.18 9.08 -4.12
N HIS A 160 18.46 10.10 -4.54
CA HIS A 160 18.96 11.18 -5.39
C HIS A 160 19.46 12.33 -4.54
N GLY A 161 20.51 13.00 -5.00
CA GLY A 161 20.96 14.24 -4.37
C GLY A 161 19.93 15.34 -4.51
N GLY A 162 19.91 16.27 -3.55
CA GLY A 162 19.06 17.45 -3.59
C GLY A 162 19.47 18.40 -4.71
N ASN A 163 18.52 19.13 -5.27
CA ASN A 163 18.82 20.18 -6.22
C ASN A 163 19.20 21.46 -5.48
N GLY A 164 20.14 22.22 -6.04
CA GLY A 164 20.42 23.56 -5.59
C GLY A 164 19.26 24.52 -5.86
N GLY A 165 19.08 25.47 -4.95
CA GLY A 165 18.11 26.55 -5.06
C GLY A 165 18.53 27.58 -6.10
N ALA A 166 17.56 28.26 -6.71
CA ALA A 166 17.84 29.32 -7.67
C ALA A 166 18.36 30.59 -6.98
N GLY A 167 19.31 31.26 -7.63
CA GLY A 167 19.79 32.57 -7.25
C GLY A 167 18.80 33.69 -7.61
N GLY A 168 19.01 34.84 -6.99
CA GLY A 168 18.24 36.06 -7.19
C GLY A 168 18.66 36.80 -8.46
N LEU A 169 18.22 38.05 -8.62
CA LEU A 169 18.57 38.85 -9.80
C LEU A 169 20.08 39.05 -9.96
N PHE A 170 20.81 39.08 -8.84
CA PHE A 170 22.24 39.38 -8.75
C PHE A 170 23.08 38.32 -8.04
N GLY A 171 22.52 37.14 -7.76
CA GLY A 171 23.23 36.13 -6.97
C GLY A 171 23.24 34.77 -7.64
N ASP A 172 24.21 33.98 -7.19
CA ASP A 172 24.55 32.69 -7.78
C ASP A 172 23.48 31.63 -7.48
N GLY A 173 23.43 30.59 -8.30
CA GLY A 173 22.63 29.40 -7.99
C GLY A 173 23.33 28.52 -6.96
N GLY A 174 22.53 27.82 -6.14
CA GLY A 174 23.05 26.86 -5.17
C GLY A 174 23.52 25.57 -5.84
N ASN A 175 24.41 24.83 -5.20
CA ASN A 175 24.88 23.57 -5.75
C ASN A 175 23.83 22.46 -5.56
N GLY A 176 23.80 21.51 -6.48
CA GLY A 176 23.16 20.22 -6.26
C GLY A 176 24.14 19.23 -5.63
N GLU A 177 23.60 18.23 -4.94
CA GLU A 177 24.39 17.31 -4.13
C GLU A 177 24.51 15.94 -4.79
N ALA A 178 25.48 15.16 -4.32
CA ALA A 178 25.69 13.82 -4.83
C ALA A 178 24.51 12.89 -4.55
N GLY A 179 24.23 12.01 -5.51
CA GLY A 179 23.30 10.90 -5.34
C GLY A 179 23.94 9.72 -4.61
N GLY A 180 23.11 8.88 -3.98
CA GLY A 180 23.53 7.70 -3.24
C GLY A 180 24.13 6.60 -4.12
N SER A 181 24.82 5.65 -3.52
CA SER A 181 25.53 4.55 -4.19
C SER A 181 24.62 3.61 -5.03
N GLY A 182 23.31 3.57 -4.79
CA GLY A 182 22.32 2.78 -5.54
C GLY A 182 22.30 1.29 -5.21
N SER A 183 21.22 0.61 -5.62
CA SER A 183 20.93 -0.79 -5.28
C SER A 183 21.91 -1.78 -5.92
N PRO A 184 22.28 -2.89 -5.26
CA PRO A 184 22.80 -4.06 -5.95
C PRO A 184 21.78 -4.46 -7.04
N GLY A 185 22.23 -4.70 -8.26
CA GLY A 185 21.32 -5.06 -9.35
C GLY A 185 20.59 -6.37 -9.02
N GLU A 186 19.28 -6.42 -9.22
CA GLU A 186 18.53 -7.68 -9.15
C GLU A 186 18.90 -8.53 -10.38
N GLY A 187 19.74 -9.54 -10.20
CA GLY A 187 20.10 -10.44 -11.30
C GLY A 187 20.96 -11.63 -10.85
N ASN A 188 20.33 -12.80 -10.73
CA ASN A 188 20.98 -14.11 -10.63
C ASN A 188 21.54 -14.55 -12.00
N SER A 189 22.41 -13.75 -12.61
CA SER A 189 23.03 -14.13 -13.88
C SER A 189 24.39 -13.46 -14.04
N VAL A 190 25.41 -14.29 -14.25
CA VAL A 190 26.80 -13.91 -14.49
C VAL A 190 26.89 -12.96 -15.68
N GLY A 191 27.35 -11.72 -15.46
CA GLY A 191 27.84 -10.84 -16.53
C GLY A 191 27.01 -9.59 -16.89
N ARG A 192 26.10 -9.08 -16.06
CA ARG A 192 25.48 -7.75 -16.29
C ARG A 192 25.65 -6.77 -15.13
N SER A 193 25.77 -5.50 -15.54
CA SER A 193 25.93 -4.27 -14.77
C SER A 193 25.14 -4.23 -13.45
N GLY A 194 25.79 -3.84 -12.36
CA GLY A 194 25.12 -3.55 -11.10
C GLY A 194 24.02 -2.49 -11.26
N GLY A 195 23.11 -2.39 -10.27
CA GLY A 195 21.99 -1.45 -10.30
C GLY A 195 22.46 0.01 -10.37
N THR A 196 21.71 0.88 -11.05
CA THR A 196 22.11 2.28 -11.23
C THR A 196 22.23 3.01 -9.90
N GLY A 197 23.34 3.71 -9.69
CA GLY A 197 23.50 4.65 -8.59
C GLY A 197 22.45 5.76 -8.62
N GLY A 198 22.23 6.38 -7.46
CA GLY A 198 21.45 7.60 -7.37
C GLY A 198 22.08 8.71 -8.20
N THR A 199 21.25 9.44 -8.95
CA THR A 199 21.70 10.62 -9.68
C THR A 199 21.99 11.75 -8.68
N GLY A 200 23.02 12.54 -8.96
CA GLY A 200 23.20 13.81 -8.26
C GLY A 200 22.08 14.79 -8.61
N GLY A 201 21.86 15.76 -7.74
CA GLY A 201 20.89 16.82 -7.97
C GLY A 201 21.43 17.89 -8.92
N ALA A 202 20.53 18.59 -9.59
CA ALA A 202 20.92 19.68 -10.47
C ALA A 202 21.40 20.90 -9.66
N GLY A 203 22.34 21.65 -10.21
CA GLY A 203 22.68 22.98 -9.68
C GLY A 203 21.56 23.97 -9.96
N GLY A 204 21.41 24.95 -9.08
CA GLY A 204 20.44 26.02 -9.18
C GLY A 204 20.81 27.01 -10.30
N ALA A 205 19.81 27.60 -10.92
CA ALA A 205 20.04 28.63 -11.92
C ALA A 205 20.34 29.99 -11.27
N ALA A 206 21.29 30.75 -11.83
CA ALA A 206 21.33 32.20 -11.65
C ALA A 206 20.31 32.90 -12.58
N ARG A 207 19.99 34.17 -12.31
CA ARG A 207 19.05 34.95 -13.14
C ARG A 207 19.76 35.88 -14.12
N TRP A 208 19.90 37.17 -13.80
CA TRP A 208 20.44 38.16 -14.74
C TRP A 208 21.92 38.39 -14.55
N PHE A 209 22.37 38.40 -13.29
CA PHE A 209 23.77 38.50 -12.90
C PHE A 209 24.06 37.42 -11.85
N GLY A 210 25.22 36.78 -11.95
CA GLY A 210 25.62 35.63 -11.13
C GLY A 210 25.84 34.36 -11.95
N ASP A 211 26.51 33.38 -11.34
CA ASP A 211 26.82 32.09 -11.96
C ASP A 211 25.83 31.00 -11.51
N GLY A 212 25.49 30.08 -12.42
CA GLY A 212 24.70 28.92 -12.07
C GLY A 212 25.45 28.01 -11.09
N GLY A 213 24.71 27.38 -10.19
CA GLY A 213 25.25 26.39 -9.28
C GLY A 213 25.71 25.14 -10.01
N THR A 214 26.69 24.45 -9.44
CA THR A 214 27.19 23.19 -9.99
C THR A 214 26.21 22.06 -9.71
N GLY A 215 26.10 21.11 -10.65
CA GLY A 215 25.36 19.87 -10.43
C GLY A 215 26.12 18.90 -9.55
N GLY A 216 25.38 18.11 -8.78
CA GLY A 216 25.90 17.01 -7.98
C GLY A 216 26.30 15.82 -8.84
N THR A 217 27.28 15.06 -8.35
CA THR A 217 27.74 13.85 -9.02
C THR A 217 26.72 12.71 -8.84
N GLY A 218 26.48 11.94 -9.90
CA GLY A 218 25.83 10.63 -9.77
C GLY A 218 26.80 9.57 -9.27
N SER A 219 26.29 8.52 -8.64
CA SER A 219 27.08 7.35 -8.27
C SER A 219 26.99 6.23 -9.30
N GLN A 220 28.03 5.40 -9.41
CA GLN A 220 27.99 4.15 -10.18
C GLN A 220 27.55 2.99 -9.28
N ALA A 221 26.99 1.95 -9.89
CA ALA A 221 26.60 0.72 -9.23
C ALA A 221 27.75 0.08 -8.41
N GLY A 222 27.43 -0.55 -7.29
CA GLY A 222 28.36 -1.47 -6.63
C GLY A 222 28.64 -2.71 -7.51
N THR A 223 29.85 -2.83 -8.03
CA THR A 223 30.30 -4.01 -8.79
C THR A 223 30.62 -5.16 -7.83
N GLN A 224 29.81 -6.21 -7.79
CA GLN A 224 30.20 -7.47 -7.13
C GLN A 224 31.13 -8.24 -8.08
N GLY A 225 32.43 -8.23 -7.80
CA GLY A 225 33.39 -9.07 -8.50
C GLY A 225 33.26 -10.53 -8.04
N VAL A 226 32.61 -11.37 -8.82
CA VAL A 226 32.56 -12.82 -8.54
C VAL A 226 33.85 -13.46 -9.05
N VAL A 227 34.79 -13.73 -8.15
CA VAL A 227 35.92 -14.63 -8.42
C VAL A 227 35.39 -16.05 -8.29
N TRP A 228 35.03 -16.69 -9.41
CA TRP A 228 34.82 -18.13 -9.43
C TRP A 228 36.19 -18.82 -9.39
N LEU A 229 36.47 -19.57 -8.32
CA LEU A 229 37.52 -20.60 -8.35
C LEU A 229 37.06 -21.69 -9.33
N ALA A 230 37.57 -21.67 -10.55
CA ALA A 230 37.45 -22.79 -11.47
C ALA A 230 38.37 -23.92 -10.98
N GLY A 231 37.81 -25.05 -10.57
CA GLY A 231 38.62 -26.24 -10.28
C GLY A 231 37.95 -27.32 -9.44
N MET A 232 36.86 -27.92 -9.91
CA MET A 232 36.49 -29.29 -9.57
C MET A 232 35.75 -29.91 -10.77
N GLU A 233 36.51 -30.51 -11.70
CA GLU A 233 35.97 -31.46 -12.67
C GLU A 233 35.45 -32.68 -11.90
N ALA A 234 34.13 -32.89 -11.91
CA ALA A 234 33.55 -34.16 -11.48
C ALA A 234 33.66 -35.14 -12.66
N THR A 235 34.56 -36.11 -12.53
CA THR A 235 34.65 -37.30 -13.39
C THR A 235 33.34 -38.07 -13.34
N ALA A 236 32.64 -38.17 -14.47
CA ALA A 236 31.47 -39.03 -14.62
C ALA A 236 31.91 -40.48 -14.83
N GLU A 237 31.49 -41.40 -13.96
CA GLU A 237 31.58 -42.85 -14.20
C GLU A 237 30.34 -43.33 -14.97
N PRO A 238 30.47 -44.29 -15.92
CA PRO A 238 29.38 -44.70 -16.79
C PRO A 238 28.46 -45.77 -16.16
N GLU A 239 27.18 -45.69 -16.51
CA GLU A 239 26.10 -46.58 -16.09
C GLU A 239 26.36 -48.06 -16.41
N ALA A 240 26.26 -48.93 -15.39
CA ALA A 240 26.16 -50.37 -15.59
C ALA A 240 24.68 -50.78 -15.64
N THR A 241 24.20 -51.05 -16.86
CA THR A 241 22.96 -51.77 -17.11
C THR A 241 23.15 -53.23 -16.64
N THR A 242 22.27 -53.72 -15.77
CA THR A 242 22.10 -55.16 -15.55
C THR A 242 20.61 -55.45 -15.46
N ALA A 243 20.09 -55.94 -16.58
CA ALA A 243 18.88 -56.73 -16.65
C ALA A 243 19.06 -58.02 -15.85
N MET A 244 18.00 -58.49 -15.19
CA MET A 244 17.78 -59.93 -14.98
C MET A 244 16.28 -60.27 -15.02
N PRO A 245 15.94 -61.52 -15.40
CA PRO A 245 14.71 -61.85 -16.10
C PRO A 245 13.74 -62.74 -15.30
N GLU A 246 12.56 -62.93 -15.91
CA GLU A 246 11.42 -63.81 -15.60
C GLU A 246 10.55 -63.47 -14.38
#